data_AF-A0A4R7W2T5-F1
#
_entry.id   AF-A0A4R7W2T5-F1
#
_cell.length_a   1.000
_cell.length_b   1.000
_cell.length_c   1.000
_cell.angle_alpha   90.00
_cell.angle_beta   90.00
_cell.angle_gamma   90.00
#
_symmetry.space_group_name_H-M   'P 1'
#
loop_
_entity.id
_entity.type
_entity.pdbx_description
1 polymer ?
#
loop_
_entity_poly.entity_id
_entity_poly.type
_entity_poly.pdbx_seq_one_letter_code
_entity_poly.pdbx_strand_id
1 'polypeptide(L)'
;MDDTVVAIYDVSERAWLQAADVIVGQHRTRWAARRWIDSVRQCYPGCVVAVTRQRRDRWCVVGLPARVFLVRGGYMDAAMSIQIGRAAYQVWAAQGVRS
;
A
#
# COMPACT_ATOMS: atom_id res chain seq x y z
N MET A 1 -1.06 12.75 -16.11
CA MET A 1 -0.98 11.27 -16.20
C MET A 1 -0.61 10.80 -14.81
N ASP A 2 -1.19 9.69 -14.37
CA ASP A 2 -1.04 9.18 -12.99
C ASP A 2 0.29 8.42 -12.88
N ASP A 3 1.38 9.17 -12.75
CA ASP A 3 2.79 8.69 -12.68
C ASP A 3 3.09 7.85 -11.42
N THR A 4 2.07 7.51 -10.63
CA THR A 4 2.20 6.65 -9.44
C THR A 4 2.79 5.29 -9.82
N VAL A 5 3.99 4.99 -9.30
CA VAL A 5 4.67 3.71 -9.48
C VAL A 5 4.15 2.73 -8.44
N VAL A 6 3.59 1.61 -8.92
CA VAL A 6 3.04 0.56 -8.07
C VAL A 6 3.86 -0.72 -8.23
N ALA A 7 4.23 -1.33 -7.10
CA ALA A 7 4.88 -2.63 -7.04
C ALA A 7 4.06 -3.63 -6.22
N ILE A 8 4.15 -4.92 -6.59
CA ILE A 8 3.51 -6.01 -5.86
C ILE A 8 4.59 -6.76 -5.08
N TYR A 9 4.44 -6.81 -3.77
CA TYR A 9 5.33 -7.53 -2.88
C TYR A 9 5.31 -9.04 -3.19
N ASP A 10 6.49 -9.69 -3.14
CA ASP A 10 6.76 -11.07 -3.57
C ASP A 10 6.63 -11.37 -5.08
N VAL A 11 6.25 -10.39 -5.91
CA VAL A 11 6.17 -10.53 -7.38
C VAL A 11 7.17 -9.62 -8.08
N SER A 12 7.27 -8.36 -7.64
CA SER A 12 8.17 -7.37 -8.20
C SER A 12 9.61 -7.59 -7.72
N GLU A 13 10.56 -7.30 -8.59
CA GLU A 13 11.98 -7.28 -8.23
C GLU A 13 12.28 -6.21 -7.18
N ARG A 14 13.36 -6.43 -6.41
CA ARG A 14 13.78 -5.50 -5.36
C ARG A 14 14.02 -4.09 -5.88
N ALA A 15 14.63 -3.93 -7.07
CA ALA A 15 14.87 -2.62 -7.66
C ALA A 15 13.55 -1.87 -7.91
N TRP A 16 12.52 -2.57 -8.38
CA TRP A 16 11.19 -1.99 -8.59
C TRP A 16 10.50 -1.61 -7.28
N LEU A 17 10.63 -2.45 -6.25
CA LEU A 17 10.14 -2.14 -4.90
C LEU A 17 10.81 -0.90 -4.29
N GLN A 18 12.10 -0.65 -4.58
CA GLN A 18 12.80 0.54 -4.09
C GLN A 18 12.33 1.84 -4.77
N ALA A 19 11.85 1.76 -6.01
CA ALA A 19 11.38 2.91 -6.78
C ALA A 19 9.87 3.14 -6.67
N ALA A 20 9.13 2.28 -5.96
CA ALA A 20 7.68 2.35 -5.92
C ALA A 20 7.15 3.37 -4.91
N ASP A 21 6.20 4.20 -5.33
CA ASP A 21 5.41 5.06 -4.44
C ASP A 21 4.42 4.25 -3.61
N VAL A 22 3.91 3.17 -4.22
CA VAL A 22 2.91 2.28 -3.63
C VAL A 22 3.37 0.83 -3.69
N ILE A 23 3.40 0.16 -2.54
CA ILE A 23 3.69 -1.28 -2.45
C ILE A 23 2.44 -2.02 -1.99
N VAL A 24 2.04 -3.05 -2.75
CA VAL A 24 0.87 -3.88 -2.46
C VAL A 24 1.28 -5.27 -2.03
N GLY A 25 0.82 -5.71 -0.86
CA GLY A 25 1.05 -7.04 -0.31
C GLY A 25 -0.25 -7.80 0.02
N GLN A 26 -0.11 -9.02 0.50
CA GLN A 26 -1.24 -9.86 0.89
C GLN A 26 -0.94 -10.63 2.17
N HIS A 27 -1.84 -10.55 3.15
CA HIS A 27 -1.65 -11.18 4.46
C HIS A 27 -2.94 -11.85 4.96
N ARG A 28 -2.81 -12.89 5.79
CA ARG A 28 -3.99 -13.60 6.34
C ARG A 28 -4.66 -12.83 7.48
N THR A 29 -3.87 -12.16 8.31
CA THR A 29 -4.31 -11.51 9.55
C THR A 29 -3.96 -10.02 9.55
N ARG A 30 -4.76 -9.23 10.27
CA ARG A 30 -4.53 -7.78 10.41
C ARG A 30 -3.22 -7.47 11.13
N TRP A 31 -2.83 -8.30 12.10
CA TRP A 31 -1.57 -8.12 12.82
C TRP A 31 -0.36 -8.32 11.91
N ALA A 32 -0.36 -9.37 11.08
CA ALA A 32 0.70 -9.60 10.09
C ALA A 32 0.76 -8.45 9.07
N ALA A 33 -0.40 -8.00 8.59
CA ALA A 33 -0.52 -6.83 7.72
C ALA A 33 0.10 -5.56 8.32
N ARG A 34 -0.17 -5.25 9.60
CA ARG A 34 0.40 -4.07 10.27
C ARG A 34 1.92 -4.17 10.40
N ARG A 35 2.44 -5.30 10.88
CA ARG A 35 3.88 -5.53 10.99
C ARG A 35 4.59 -5.43 9.63
N TRP A 36 3.93 -5.94 8.58
CA TRP A 36 4.46 -5.82 7.22
C TRP A 36 4.51 -4.36 6.74
N ILE A 37 3.47 -3.56 7.01
CA ILE A 37 3.49 -2.11 6.70
C ILE A 37 4.69 -1.42 7.37
N ASP A 38 4.94 -1.72 8.65
CA ASP A 38 6.08 -1.15 9.38
C ASP A 38 7.42 -1.57 8.74
N SER A 39 7.53 -2.85 8.36
CA SER A 39 8.71 -3.36 7.64
C SER A 39 8.90 -2.71 6.28
N VAL A 40 7.82 -2.49 5.51
CA VAL A 40 7.89 -1.85 4.20
C VAL A 40 8.49 -0.46 4.31
N ARG A 41 8.06 0.33 5.30
CA ARG A 41 8.60 1.68 5.54
C ARG A 41 10.08 1.68 5.88
N GLN A 42 10.53 0.67 6.63
CA GLN A 42 11.95 0.55 7.00
C GLN A 42 12.81 0.10 5.82
N CYS A 43 12.30 -0.82 4.99
CA CYS A 43 13.07 -1.44 3.91
C CYS A 43 13.02 -0.68 2.57
N TYR A 44 11.96 0.10 2.35
CA TYR A 44 11.67 0.81 1.10
C TYR A 44 11.29 2.27 1.43
N PRO A 45 12.27 3.13 1.76
CA PRO A 45 12.00 4.50 2.21
C PRO A 45 11.34 5.38 1.14
N GLY A 46 11.42 5.01 -0.14
CA GLY A 46 10.69 5.67 -1.23
C GLY A 46 9.19 5.35 -1.26
N CYS A 47 8.74 4.29 -0.56
CA CYS A 47 7.35 3.91 -0.51
C CYS A 47 6.54 4.84 0.41
N VAL A 48 5.61 5.59 -0.17
CA VAL A 48 4.69 6.46 0.56
C VAL A 48 3.48 5.67 1.08
N VAL A 49 2.93 4.76 0.26
CA VAL A 49 1.73 3.99 0.61
C VAL A 49 2.00 2.50 0.57
N ALA A 50 1.82 1.83 1.71
CA ALA A 50 1.80 0.37 1.77
C ALA A 50 0.35 -0.12 1.89
N VAL A 51 -0.12 -0.89 0.92
CA VAL A 51 -1.45 -1.51 0.97
C VAL A 51 -1.30 -3.00 1.15
N THR A 52 -2.03 -3.60 2.08
CA THR A 52 -2.11 -5.06 2.17
C THR A 52 -3.55 -5.52 2.25
N ARG A 53 -3.92 -6.45 1.38
CA ARG A 53 -5.23 -7.10 1.41
C ARG A 53 -5.23 -8.39 2.22
N GLN A 54 -6.42 -8.81 2.64
CA GLN A 54 -6.60 -10.14 3.19
C GLN A 54 -6.42 -11.21 2.11
N ARG A 55 -5.84 -12.36 2.45
CA ARG A 55 -6.06 -13.57 1.65
C ARG A 55 -7.54 -13.97 1.65
N ARG A 56 -8.17 -14.02 0.47
CA ARG A 56 -9.64 -14.14 0.28
C ARG A 56 -10.42 -12.86 0.65
N ASP A 57 -9.72 -11.72 0.67
CA ASP A 57 -10.23 -10.45 0.18
C ASP A 57 -11.33 -9.75 1.02
N ARG A 58 -11.46 -9.96 2.33
CA ARG A 58 -12.53 -9.28 3.10
C ARG A 58 -12.17 -7.90 3.65
N TRP A 59 -10.90 -7.51 3.56
CA TRP A 59 -10.39 -6.23 4.04
C TRP A 59 -9.07 -5.89 3.37
N CYS A 60 -8.70 -4.60 3.40
CA CYS A 60 -7.33 -4.16 3.20
C CYS A 60 -6.90 -3.20 4.31
N VAL A 61 -5.60 -3.14 4.57
CA VAL A 61 -4.98 -2.17 5.47
C VAL A 61 -4.14 -1.25 4.61
N VAL A 62 -4.32 0.06 4.78
CA VAL A 62 -3.60 1.10 4.06
C VAL A 62 -2.71 1.83 5.05
N GLY A 63 -1.41 1.83 4.82
CA GLY A 63 -0.42 2.52 5.62
C GLY A 63 0.14 3.74 4.89
N LEU A 64 -0.01 4.91 5.52
CA LEU A 64 0.59 6.20 5.16
C LEU A 64 1.63 6.62 6.22
N PRO A 65 2.62 7.48 5.95
CA PRO A 65 3.77 7.71 6.85
C PRO A 65 3.39 7.91 8.33
N ALA A 66 2.33 8.67 8.61
CA ALA A 66 1.86 8.94 9.98
C ALA A 66 0.61 8.14 10.42
N ARG A 67 -0.03 7.36 9.53
CA ARG A 67 -1.36 6.79 9.79
C ARG A 67 -1.54 5.40 9.19
N VAL A 68 -2.37 4.58 9.81
CA VAL A 68 -2.75 3.26 9.29
C VAL A 68 -4.26 3.12 9.38
N PHE A 69 -4.89 2.75 8.27
CA PHE A 69 -6.33 2.63 8.13
C PHE A 69 -6.73 1.20 7.80
N LEU A 70 -7.85 0.74 8.36
CA LEU A 70 -8.50 -0.51 7.98
C LEU A 70 -9.69 -0.18 7.08
N VAL A 71 -9.65 -0.67 5.84
CA VAL A 71 -10.77 -0.55 4.91
C VAL A 71 -11.52 -1.89 4.87
N ARG A 72 -12.84 -1.82 4.98
CA ARG A 72 -13.75 -2.95 4.86
C ARG A 72 -14.75 -2.64 3.75
N GLY A 73 -15.07 -3.61 2.89
CA GLY A 73 -15.99 -3.34 1.78
C GLY A 73 -16.32 -4.53 0.89
N GLY A 74 -16.48 -5.72 1.46
CA GLY A 74 -16.68 -6.92 0.65
C GLY A 74 -15.37 -7.40 0.03
N TYR A 75 -15.43 -7.93 -1.20
CA TYR A 75 -14.30 -8.55 -1.90
C TYR A 75 -13.29 -7.49 -2.41
N MET A 76 -12.07 -7.57 -1.89
CA MET A 76 -10.90 -6.69 -2.12
C MET A 76 -9.79 -7.45 -2.83
N ASP A 77 -9.93 -7.65 -4.15
CA ASP A 77 -8.89 -8.31 -4.94
C ASP A 77 -7.64 -7.45 -5.14
N ALA A 78 -6.70 -7.96 -5.94
CA ALA A 78 -5.45 -7.26 -6.23
C ALA A 78 -5.68 -5.93 -6.98
N ALA A 79 -6.60 -5.89 -7.95
CA ALA A 79 -6.86 -4.70 -8.74
C ALA A 79 -7.47 -3.59 -7.87
N MET A 80 -8.45 -3.93 -7.03
CA MET A 80 -9.05 -3.00 -6.08
C MET A 80 -8.00 -2.48 -5.07
N SER A 81 -7.12 -3.35 -4.58
CA SER A 81 -6.06 -2.95 -3.64
C SER A 81 -5.06 -1.97 -4.27
N ILE A 82 -4.73 -2.16 -5.55
CA ILE A 82 -3.90 -1.22 -6.33
C ILE A 82 -4.62 0.12 -6.49
N GLN A 83 -5.90 0.12 -6.85
CA GLN A 83 -6.70 1.35 -7.00
C GLN A 83 -6.80 2.13 -5.69
N ILE A 84 -7.03 1.43 -4.57
CA ILE A 84 -7.02 2.03 -3.23
C ILE A 84 -5.64 2.66 -2.93
N GLY A 85 -4.56 1.97 -3.27
CA GLY A 85 -3.20 2.49 -3.10
C GLY A 85 -2.94 3.77 -3.89
N ARG A 86 -3.33 3.80 -5.18
CA ARG A 86 -3.23 4.99 -6.03
C ARG A 86 -4.06 6.14 -5.49
N ALA A 87 -5.32 5.90 -5.13
CA ALA A 87 -6.19 6.93 -4.58
C ALA A 87 -5.64 7.49 -3.26
N ALA A 88 -5.14 6.64 -2.37
CA ALA A 88 -4.51 7.07 -1.12
C ALA A 88 -3.26 7.92 -1.37
N TYR A 89 -2.43 7.54 -2.35
CA TYR A 89 -1.25 8.32 -2.74
C TYR A 89 -1.65 9.70 -3.29
N GLN A 90 -2.62 9.76 -4.20
CA GLN A 90 -3.11 11.02 -4.77
C GLN A 90 -3.66 11.97 -3.70
N VAL A 91 -4.43 11.44 -2.75
CA VAL A 91 -4.95 12.23 -1.61
C VAL A 91 -3.80 12.75 -0.74
N TRP A 92 -2.79 11.92 -0.46
CA TRP A 92 -1.60 12.34 0.29
C TRP A 92 -0.81 13.42 -0.46
N ALA A 93 -0.54 13.21 -1.75
CA ALA A 93 0.20 14.15 -2.58
C ALA A 93 -0.51 15.50 -2.69
N ALA A 94 -1.84 15.50 -2.84
CA ALA A 94 -2.65 16.73 -2.87
C ALA A 94 -2.60 17.51 -1.54
N GLN A 95 -2.37 16.84 -0.41
CA GLN A 95 -2.19 17.47 0.90
C GLN A 95 -0.76 18.01 1.09
N GLY A 96 0.24 17.39 0.46
CA GLY A 96 1.67 17.75 0.57
C GLY A 96 2.12 18.94 -0.29
N VAL A 97 1.32 19.41 -1.25
CA VAL A 97 1.62 20.64 -2.03
C VAL A 97 1.40 21.94 -1.21
N ARG A 98 0.96 21.84 0.05
CA ARG A 98 0.64 22.99 0.92
C ARG A 98 1.61 23.22 2.09
N SER A 99 2.74 22.53 2.14
CA SER A 99 3.76 22.69 3.20
C SER A 99 5.06 23.23 2.65
#